data_AF-A0A8B9T2R7-F1
#
_entry.id   AF-A0A8B9T2R7-F1
#
_cell.length_a   1.000
_cell.length_b   1.000
_cell.length_c   1.000
_cell.angle_alpha   90.00
_cell.angle_beta   90.00
_cell.angle_gamma   90.00
#
_symmetry.space_group_name_H-M   'P 1'
#
loop_
_entity.id
_entity.type
_entity.pdbx_description
1 polymer ?
#
loop_
_entity_poly.entity_id
_entity_poly.type
_entity_poly.pdbx_seq_one_letter_code
_entity_poly.pdbx_strand_id
1 'polypeptide(L)'
;FILKENTKNMVSAAKIDVDFDYDGPLMKTEVPGPRSRELMKQLNGIQNAEAVHFFCNYEESRGNYLVDVDGNRMLDLYSQISSIPIGYSHPSLIKLLQQPQNLSTFVNRPALGILPPENFAERLKESLLSVAPKGLSQVITMSCGSCSNENAFKAIFMWYRSKERGHNNVTKEELESCMINQPPGCPDYAMLSFMGGFHGRTMGCLATTHSKAIHKLDIPSLDWPIAPFPRLKYPLEDFVKENQQEEARCLEEVEDLIVKYRKKKKIVAGIIIEPIQSEGGDNHASDDFFRKLRDIARKHGCAFLVDEVKKMMTGGFFHKEEFRPNAPYRIFNTWLGDPSKNLMLAEVIKVIKREDLLNNAAHAGKALLTGLLDLQARYPHLISRVRGRGTFCSFDTPNDATRNKLITIARNKGVVLGGCGDRSIRFRPTLIFKDHHAHLFLNIFSDILANFK
;
A
#
# COMPACT_ATOMS: atom_id res chain seq x y z
N PHE A 1 -8.53 11.79 8.65
CA PHE A 1 -9.91 12.27 8.83
C PHE A 1 -10.88 11.12 9.14
N ILE A 2 -10.63 10.32 10.19
CA ILE A 2 -11.65 9.53 10.92
C ILE A 2 -11.08 9.34 12.33
N LEU A 3 -11.40 10.26 13.24
CA LEU A 3 -11.28 10.08 14.68
C LEU A 3 -12.34 10.97 15.30
N LYS A 4 -13.48 10.39 15.68
CA LYS A 4 -14.30 10.85 16.81
C LYS A 4 -15.38 9.82 17.14
N GLU A 5 -15.19 9.25 18.34
CA GLU A 5 -16.17 8.80 19.33
C GLU A 5 -17.22 7.75 18.93
N ASN A 6 -17.06 6.56 19.54
CA ASN A 6 -18.12 5.93 20.31
C ASN A 6 -17.50 4.94 21.31
N THR A 7 -17.21 5.42 22.52
CA THR A 7 -16.87 4.59 23.68
C THR A 7 -18.14 4.26 24.44
N LYS A 8 -18.57 2.99 24.43
CA LYS A 8 -19.28 2.35 25.55
C LYS A 8 -19.36 0.83 25.34
N ASN A 9 -19.15 0.11 26.45
CA ASN A 9 -19.15 -1.34 26.68
C ASN A 9 -17.81 -2.06 26.51
N MET A 10 -16.92 -1.86 27.50
CA MET A 10 -15.85 -2.81 27.82
C MET A 10 -16.44 -4.04 28.49
N VAL A 11 -16.49 -5.15 27.76
CA VAL A 11 -16.60 -6.50 28.33
C VAL A 11 -15.17 -7.03 28.43
N SER A 12 -14.72 -7.29 29.65
CA SER A 12 -13.61 -8.17 30.06
C SER A 12 -12.68 -8.64 28.93
N ALA A 13 -11.53 -7.96 28.78
CA ALA A 13 -10.44 -8.40 27.92
C ALA A 13 -9.95 -9.78 28.36
N ALA A 14 -10.17 -10.80 27.53
CA ALA A 14 -9.53 -12.09 27.71
C ALA A 14 -8.01 -11.90 27.66
N LYS A 15 -7.31 -12.44 28.68
CA LYS A 15 -5.85 -12.47 28.76
C LYS A 15 -5.27 -13.02 27.44
N ILE A 16 -4.35 -12.26 26.85
CA ILE A 16 -3.56 -12.63 25.68
C ILE A 16 -2.67 -13.82 26.04
N ASP A 17 -2.62 -14.82 25.16
CA ASP A 17 -1.59 -15.86 25.17
C ASP A 17 -0.23 -15.19 25.05
N VAL A 18 0.55 -15.22 26.13
CA VAL A 18 1.87 -14.58 26.23
C VAL A 18 2.93 -15.31 25.37
N ASP A 19 2.56 -16.43 24.72
CA ASP A 19 3.44 -17.35 23.99
C ASP A 19 3.40 -17.22 22.44
N PHE A 20 2.77 -16.19 21.86
CA PHE A 20 2.63 -16.11 20.40
C PHE A 20 3.87 -15.57 19.65
N ASP A 21 4.59 -14.62 20.22
CA ASP A 21 5.73 -13.95 19.57
C ASP A 21 7.07 -14.39 20.19
N TYR A 22 8.19 -14.08 19.53
CA TYR A 22 9.52 -14.28 20.12
C TYR A 22 9.98 -13.07 20.94
N ASP A 23 10.88 -13.26 21.91
CA ASP A 23 11.41 -12.16 22.73
C ASP A 23 12.42 -11.25 21.99
N GLY A 24 13.03 -11.73 20.91
CA GLY A 24 14.12 -11.02 20.25
C GLY A 24 14.74 -11.77 19.06
N PRO A 25 15.55 -11.07 18.25
CA PRO A 25 16.28 -11.69 17.16
C PRO A 25 17.30 -12.71 17.67
N LEU A 26 17.64 -13.67 16.82
CA LEU A 26 18.68 -14.67 17.08
C LEU A 26 19.43 -14.94 15.77
N MET A 27 20.64 -14.42 15.66
CA MET A 27 21.46 -14.53 14.46
C MET A 27 22.46 -15.69 14.60
N LYS A 28 22.58 -16.49 13.55
CA LYS A 28 23.49 -17.64 13.44
C LYS A 28 24.55 -17.44 12.36
N THR A 29 24.20 -16.74 11.28
CA THR A 29 25.07 -16.47 10.13
C THR A 29 24.91 -15.03 9.66
N GLU A 30 25.75 -14.62 8.72
CA GLU A 30 25.45 -13.50 7.84
C GLU A 30 24.21 -13.79 6.97
N VAL A 31 23.54 -12.75 6.47
CA VAL A 31 22.34 -12.83 5.63
C VAL A 31 22.61 -12.19 4.26
N PRO A 32 22.42 -12.91 3.14
CA PRO A 32 21.93 -14.29 3.05
C PRO A 32 23.00 -15.31 3.50
N GLY A 33 22.60 -16.32 4.27
CA GLY A 33 23.48 -17.40 4.71
C GLY A 33 23.76 -18.44 3.61
N PRO A 34 24.57 -19.48 3.89
CA PRO A 34 24.98 -20.48 2.89
C PRO A 34 23.80 -21.21 2.23
N ARG A 35 22.75 -21.57 2.99
CA ARG A 35 21.58 -22.24 2.45
C ARG A 35 20.76 -21.29 1.57
N SER A 36 20.57 -20.05 2.00
CA SER A 36 19.91 -19.03 1.18
C SER A 36 20.64 -18.80 -0.15
N ARG A 37 21.97 -18.68 -0.14
CA ARG A 37 22.79 -18.47 -1.35
C ARG A 37 22.68 -19.63 -2.34
N GLU A 38 22.64 -20.87 -1.84
CA GLU A 38 22.42 -22.05 -2.70
C GLU A 38 21.05 -22.01 -3.37
N LEU A 39 19.98 -21.71 -2.62
CA LEU A 39 18.62 -21.59 -3.18
C LEU A 39 18.49 -20.41 -4.16
N MET A 40 19.18 -19.30 -3.90
CA MET A 40 19.24 -18.16 -4.82
C MET A 40 19.90 -18.56 -6.14
N LYS A 41 21.00 -19.33 -6.10
CA LYS A 41 21.66 -19.84 -7.31
C LYS A 41 20.74 -20.76 -8.12
N GLN A 42 20.01 -21.64 -7.45
CA GLN A 42 19.03 -22.52 -8.09
C GLN A 42 17.92 -21.72 -8.77
N LEU A 43 17.32 -20.76 -8.07
CA LEU A 43 16.27 -19.91 -8.63
C LEU A 43 16.78 -19.05 -9.80
N ASN A 44 18.01 -18.56 -9.71
CA ASN A 44 18.63 -17.76 -10.77
C ASN A 44 18.84 -18.55 -12.08
N GLY A 45 18.87 -19.89 -12.01
CA GLY A 45 18.89 -20.75 -13.20
C GLY A 45 17.56 -20.78 -13.97
N ILE A 46 16.46 -20.28 -13.37
CA ILE A 46 15.10 -20.36 -13.93
C ILE A 46 14.53 -18.96 -14.22
N GLN A 47 14.83 -17.97 -13.39
CA GLN A 47 14.40 -16.57 -13.54
C GLN A 47 15.46 -15.64 -12.95
N ASN A 48 15.48 -14.37 -13.32
CA ASN A 48 16.36 -13.41 -12.64
C ASN A 48 15.99 -13.33 -11.15
N ALA A 49 16.94 -13.69 -10.28
CA ALA A 49 16.75 -13.75 -8.83
C ALA A 49 17.55 -12.65 -8.07
N GLU A 50 18.05 -11.62 -8.76
CA GLU A 50 18.87 -10.56 -8.13
C GLU A 50 18.11 -9.73 -7.10
N ALA A 51 16.77 -9.69 -7.18
CA ALA A 51 15.93 -9.03 -6.20
C ALA A 51 15.73 -9.86 -4.91
N VAL A 52 16.11 -11.14 -4.89
CA VAL A 52 15.92 -12.00 -3.72
C VAL A 52 16.90 -11.61 -2.62
N HIS A 53 16.37 -11.31 -1.42
CA HIS A 53 17.20 -10.95 -0.27
C HIS A 53 17.80 -12.18 0.43
N PHE A 54 16.97 -13.19 0.68
CA PHE A 54 17.28 -14.48 1.31
C PHE A 54 16.02 -15.38 1.23
N PHE A 55 16.16 -16.67 1.52
CA PHE A 55 15.03 -17.61 1.55
C PHE A 55 14.48 -17.76 2.97
N CYS A 56 13.16 -17.90 3.11
CA CYS A 56 12.47 -17.88 4.40
C CYS A 56 11.99 -19.28 4.82
N ASN A 57 11.96 -19.54 6.12
CA ASN A 57 11.24 -20.63 6.76
C ASN A 57 9.98 -20.04 7.43
N TYR A 58 8.86 -20.06 6.74
CA TYR A 58 7.62 -19.42 7.22
C TYR A 58 6.93 -20.24 8.32
N GLU A 59 7.14 -21.55 8.33
CA GLU A 59 6.63 -22.48 9.35
C GLU A 59 7.17 -22.13 10.75
N GLU A 60 8.42 -21.68 10.82
CA GLU A 60 9.06 -21.21 12.07
C GLU A 60 8.90 -19.69 12.30
N SER A 61 8.38 -18.94 11.33
CA SER A 61 8.15 -17.50 11.50
C SER A 61 6.89 -17.27 12.35
N ARG A 62 6.97 -16.37 13.34
CA ARG A 62 5.87 -16.06 14.27
C ARG A 62 5.87 -14.58 14.62
N GLY A 63 4.66 -14.02 14.78
CA GLY A 63 4.47 -12.65 15.21
C GLY A 63 5.24 -11.64 14.35
N ASN A 64 6.15 -10.89 14.97
CA ASN A 64 6.96 -9.88 14.29
C ASN A 64 8.30 -10.41 13.76
N TYR A 65 8.59 -11.71 13.87
CA TYR A 65 9.88 -12.26 13.50
C TYR A 65 9.80 -13.19 12.27
N LEU A 66 10.67 -12.89 11.31
CA LEU A 66 10.89 -13.69 10.12
C LEU A 66 12.11 -14.59 10.33
N VAL A 67 11.93 -15.88 10.09
CA VAL A 67 13.01 -16.88 10.17
C VAL A 67 13.47 -17.22 8.76
N ASP A 68 14.78 -17.22 8.52
CA ASP A 68 15.37 -17.65 7.25
C ASP A 68 15.73 -19.15 7.25
N VAL A 69 16.07 -19.68 6.08
CA VAL A 69 16.46 -21.09 5.92
C VAL A 69 17.81 -21.45 6.55
N ASP A 70 18.58 -20.46 6.99
CA ASP A 70 19.84 -20.60 7.71
C ASP A 70 19.62 -20.57 9.24
N GLY A 71 18.37 -20.40 9.67
CA GLY A 71 17.96 -20.38 11.08
C GLY A 71 18.20 -19.05 11.78
N ASN A 72 18.46 -17.97 11.03
CA ASN A 72 18.45 -16.62 11.55
C ASN A 72 17.02 -16.19 11.82
N ARG A 73 16.79 -15.57 12.98
CA ARG A 73 15.51 -14.98 13.36
C ARG A 73 15.66 -13.46 13.45
N MET A 74 14.90 -12.73 12.64
CA MET A 74 15.02 -11.28 12.50
C MET A 74 13.70 -10.59 12.83
N LEU A 75 13.74 -9.47 13.55
CA LEU A 75 12.61 -8.56 13.71
C LEU A 75 12.26 -7.94 12.35
N ASP A 76 11.08 -8.24 11.81
CA ASP A 76 10.66 -7.78 10.49
C ASP A 76 9.87 -6.46 10.57
N LEU A 77 10.54 -5.36 10.20
CA LEU A 77 9.94 -4.03 10.07
C LEU A 77 9.63 -3.68 8.61
N TYR A 78 9.56 -4.67 7.72
CA TYR A 78 9.20 -4.53 6.31
C TYR A 78 7.93 -5.30 5.92
N SER A 79 7.63 -6.39 6.64
CA SER A 79 6.39 -7.18 6.58
C SER A 79 5.93 -7.55 5.17
N GLN A 80 6.87 -8.07 4.37
CA GLN A 80 6.64 -8.46 2.97
C GLN A 80 6.08 -7.28 2.14
N ILE A 81 6.77 -6.15 2.18
CA ILE A 81 6.34 -4.91 1.50
C ILE A 81 5.00 -4.40 2.06
N SER A 82 4.86 -4.39 3.40
CA SER A 82 3.66 -3.92 4.09
C SER A 82 2.39 -4.72 3.75
N SER A 83 2.50 -6.05 3.56
CA SER A 83 1.36 -6.90 3.18
C SER A 83 0.93 -7.89 4.26
N ILE A 84 1.74 -8.12 5.30
CA ILE A 84 1.35 -8.96 6.44
C ILE A 84 0.66 -8.10 7.51
N PRO A 85 -0.65 -8.29 7.77
CA PRO A 85 -1.40 -7.40 8.65
C PRO A 85 -1.13 -7.65 10.13
N ILE A 86 -1.22 -8.90 10.61
CA ILE A 86 -1.22 -9.25 12.05
C ILE A 86 -0.09 -10.22 12.44
N GLY A 87 1.02 -10.19 11.72
CA GLY A 87 2.16 -11.07 12.01
C GLY A 87 2.11 -12.43 11.32
N TYR A 88 3.24 -13.13 11.40
CA TYR A 88 3.43 -14.48 10.86
C TYR A 88 2.73 -15.53 11.72
N SER A 89 2.14 -16.54 11.09
CA SER A 89 1.59 -17.72 11.75
C SER A 89 0.60 -17.41 12.89
N HIS A 90 -0.21 -16.36 12.73
CA HIS A 90 -1.13 -15.89 13.77
C HIS A 90 -2.12 -16.97 14.21
N PRO A 91 -2.33 -17.22 15.52
CA PRO A 91 -3.07 -18.40 15.98
C PRO A 91 -4.53 -18.37 15.55
N SER A 92 -5.15 -17.18 15.47
CA SER A 92 -6.50 -17.03 14.92
C SER A 92 -6.61 -17.47 13.46
N LEU A 93 -5.58 -17.23 12.63
CA LEU A 93 -5.58 -17.67 11.24
C LEU A 93 -5.29 -19.17 11.13
N ILE A 94 -4.37 -19.70 11.93
CA ILE A 94 -4.13 -21.15 12.00
C ILE A 94 -5.41 -21.88 12.40
N LYS A 95 -6.08 -21.42 13.46
CA LYS A 95 -7.35 -22.00 13.93
C LYS A 95 -8.43 -21.95 12.86
N LEU A 96 -8.50 -20.85 12.09
CA LEU A 96 -9.42 -20.69 10.96
C LEU A 96 -9.14 -21.72 9.86
N LEU A 97 -7.86 -21.96 9.52
CA LEU A 97 -7.45 -22.92 8.50
C LEU A 97 -7.68 -24.38 8.90
N GLN A 98 -7.61 -24.69 10.19
CA GLN A 98 -7.83 -26.04 10.74
C GLN A 98 -9.32 -26.45 10.79
N GLN A 99 -10.24 -25.51 10.57
CA GLN A 99 -11.68 -25.79 10.58
C GLN A 99 -12.10 -26.61 9.33
N PRO A 100 -12.64 -27.84 9.48
CA PRO A 100 -13.00 -28.69 8.34
C PRO A 100 -13.99 -28.03 7.36
N GLN A 101 -14.92 -27.20 7.86
CA GLN A 101 -15.89 -26.48 7.05
C GLN A 101 -15.26 -25.48 6.08
N ASN A 102 -14.02 -25.04 6.33
CA ASN A 102 -13.35 -24.06 5.49
C ASN A 102 -12.58 -24.70 4.32
N LEU A 103 -12.36 -26.02 4.31
CA LEU A 103 -11.55 -26.72 3.29
C LEU A 103 -12.00 -26.41 1.86
N SER A 104 -13.31 -26.44 1.60
CA SER A 104 -13.88 -26.15 0.27
C SER A 104 -13.48 -24.77 -0.25
N THR A 105 -13.34 -23.78 0.64
CA THR A 105 -12.96 -22.40 0.28
C THR A 105 -11.55 -22.32 -0.31
N PHE A 106 -10.65 -23.24 0.05
CA PHE A 106 -9.26 -23.24 -0.42
C PHE A 106 -9.03 -24.06 -1.68
N VAL A 107 -9.86 -25.08 -1.93
CA VAL A 107 -9.68 -26.00 -3.08
C VAL A 107 -10.63 -25.71 -4.23
N ASN A 108 -11.78 -25.08 -3.97
CA ASN A 108 -12.79 -24.76 -4.98
C ASN A 108 -12.83 -23.25 -5.24
N ARG A 109 -11.92 -22.76 -6.10
CA ARG A 109 -11.87 -21.33 -6.44
C ARG A 109 -12.92 -20.98 -7.52
N PRO A 110 -13.96 -20.17 -7.19
CA PRO A 110 -15.05 -19.89 -8.11
C PRO A 110 -14.71 -18.78 -9.10
N ALA A 111 -15.44 -18.76 -10.21
CA ALA A 111 -15.55 -17.57 -11.04
C ALA A 111 -16.56 -16.59 -10.40
N LEU A 112 -16.10 -15.75 -9.47
CA LEU A 112 -16.94 -14.98 -8.55
C LEU A 112 -18.01 -14.10 -9.23
N GLY A 113 -17.75 -13.64 -10.46
CA GLY A 113 -18.70 -12.79 -11.17
C GLY A 113 -19.91 -13.52 -11.76
N ILE A 114 -19.91 -14.86 -11.78
CA ILE A 114 -21.00 -15.68 -12.33
C ILE A 114 -21.46 -16.80 -11.39
N LEU A 115 -20.56 -17.35 -10.57
CA LEU A 115 -20.83 -18.50 -9.69
C LEU A 115 -20.27 -18.24 -8.27
N PRO A 116 -20.74 -17.19 -7.57
CA PRO A 116 -20.27 -16.91 -6.22
C PRO A 116 -20.73 -18.00 -5.24
N PRO A 117 -19.96 -18.32 -4.19
CA PRO A 117 -20.39 -19.23 -3.15
C PRO A 117 -21.52 -18.61 -2.32
N GLU A 118 -22.34 -19.45 -1.69
CA GLU A 118 -23.52 -19.06 -0.91
C GLU A 118 -23.24 -17.93 0.10
N ASN A 119 -22.11 -18.02 0.81
CA ASN A 119 -21.74 -17.07 1.86
C ASN A 119 -20.98 -15.82 1.36
N PHE A 120 -20.85 -15.60 0.04
CA PHE A 120 -19.99 -14.53 -0.48
C PHE A 120 -20.42 -13.13 -0.02
N ALA A 121 -21.71 -12.82 -0.13
CA ALA A 121 -22.25 -11.52 0.26
C ALA A 121 -22.12 -11.25 1.76
N GLU A 122 -22.39 -12.26 2.60
CA GLU A 122 -22.19 -12.19 4.05
C GLU A 122 -20.71 -11.98 4.39
N ARG A 123 -19.81 -12.73 3.75
CA ARG A 123 -18.37 -12.59 3.99
C ARG A 123 -17.85 -11.21 3.63
N LEU A 124 -18.37 -10.57 2.58
CA LEU A 124 -18.04 -9.18 2.25
C LEU A 124 -18.55 -8.20 3.32
N LYS A 125 -19.74 -8.44 3.91
CA LYS A 125 -20.27 -7.66 5.03
C LYS A 125 -19.41 -7.76 6.28
N GLU A 126 -18.94 -8.95 6.61
CA GLU A 126 -18.06 -9.18 7.75
C GLU A 126 -16.64 -8.62 7.56
N SER A 127 -16.17 -8.53 6.31
CA SER A 127 -14.83 -8.06 5.97
C SER A 127 -14.85 -6.63 5.42
N LEU A 128 -14.74 -6.48 4.10
CA LEU A 128 -14.54 -5.20 3.39
C LEU A 128 -15.61 -4.16 3.71
N LEU A 129 -16.89 -4.53 3.67
CA LEU A 129 -17.98 -3.57 3.90
C LEU A 129 -18.08 -3.14 5.38
N SER A 130 -17.53 -3.92 6.33
CA SER A 130 -17.44 -3.53 7.74
C SER A 130 -16.45 -2.40 8.00
N VAL A 131 -15.64 -2.04 7.01
CA VAL A 131 -14.63 -0.98 7.03
C VAL A 131 -14.76 -0.05 5.82
N ALA A 132 -15.94 -0.02 5.17
CA ALA A 132 -16.18 0.81 3.99
C ALA A 132 -15.95 2.31 4.29
N PRO A 133 -15.22 3.05 3.44
CA PRO A 133 -15.04 4.48 3.61
C PRO A 133 -16.37 5.25 3.53
N LYS A 134 -16.43 6.39 4.23
CA LYS A 134 -17.64 7.22 4.29
C LYS A 134 -18.15 7.59 2.88
N GLY A 135 -19.40 7.25 2.61
CA GLY A 135 -20.07 7.57 1.35
C GLY A 135 -19.77 6.60 0.20
N LEU A 136 -18.99 5.53 0.42
CA LEU A 136 -18.76 4.46 -0.56
C LEU A 136 -19.51 3.21 -0.11
N SER A 137 -20.68 2.95 -0.71
CA SER A 137 -21.56 1.84 -0.33
C SER A 137 -21.33 0.56 -1.14
N GLN A 138 -20.55 0.63 -2.22
CA GLN A 138 -20.32 -0.48 -3.14
C GLN A 138 -18.87 -0.95 -3.09
N VAL A 139 -18.64 -2.22 -3.41
CA VAL A 139 -17.32 -2.82 -3.51
C VAL A 139 -17.25 -3.79 -4.68
N ILE A 140 -16.15 -3.74 -5.43
CA ILE A 140 -15.78 -4.78 -6.40
C ILE A 140 -14.44 -5.36 -5.97
N THR A 141 -14.37 -6.67 -5.80
CA THR A 141 -13.15 -7.38 -5.41
C THR A 141 -12.25 -7.67 -6.61
N MET A 142 -10.94 -7.67 -6.35
CA MET A 142 -9.87 -7.92 -7.31
C MET A 142 -8.76 -8.74 -6.65
N SER A 143 -7.83 -9.29 -7.44
CA SER A 143 -6.79 -10.18 -6.89
C SER A 143 -5.56 -9.44 -6.37
N CYS A 144 -5.29 -8.21 -6.84
CA CYS A 144 -4.12 -7.43 -6.41
C CYS A 144 -4.35 -5.92 -6.61
N GLY A 145 -3.41 -5.10 -6.12
CA GLY A 145 -3.46 -3.64 -6.26
C GLY A 145 -3.49 -3.16 -7.71
N SER A 146 -2.68 -3.73 -8.60
CA SER A 146 -2.64 -3.32 -10.01
C SER A 146 -4.00 -3.49 -10.68
N CYS A 147 -4.65 -4.67 -10.58
CA CYS A 147 -5.97 -4.85 -11.20
C CYS A 147 -7.09 -4.11 -10.46
N SER A 148 -6.90 -3.74 -9.19
CA SER A 148 -7.78 -2.81 -8.48
C SER A 148 -7.75 -1.44 -9.14
N ASN A 149 -6.55 -0.87 -9.34
CA ASN A 149 -6.37 0.43 -9.97
C ASN A 149 -6.79 0.43 -11.45
N GLU A 150 -6.42 -0.57 -12.25
CA GLU A 150 -6.86 -0.68 -13.66
C GLU A 150 -8.39 -0.67 -13.78
N ASN A 151 -9.08 -1.45 -12.93
CA ASN A 151 -10.54 -1.51 -13.00
C ASN A 151 -11.21 -0.27 -12.39
N ALA A 152 -10.57 0.39 -11.42
CA ALA A 152 -11.00 1.72 -10.97
C ALA A 152 -10.88 2.76 -12.09
N PHE A 153 -9.79 2.75 -12.88
CA PHE A 153 -9.64 3.62 -14.06
C PHE A 153 -10.76 3.38 -15.07
N LYS A 154 -11.04 2.11 -15.41
CA LYS A 154 -12.15 1.75 -16.30
C LYS A 154 -13.50 2.23 -15.76
N ALA A 155 -13.78 2.02 -14.48
CA ALA A 155 -15.02 2.49 -13.86
C ALA A 155 -15.15 4.02 -13.95
N ILE A 156 -14.04 4.76 -13.75
CA ILE A 156 -13.99 6.22 -13.91
C ILE A 156 -14.23 6.64 -15.36
N PHE A 157 -13.58 6.00 -16.34
CA PHE A 157 -13.79 6.33 -17.75
C PHE A 157 -15.22 6.03 -18.21
N MET A 158 -15.80 4.93 -17.76
CA MET A 158 -17.19 4.55 -18.03
C MET A 158 -18.18 5.54 -17.41
N TRP A 159 -17.96 5.92 -16.15
CA TRP A 159 -18.74 6.97 -15.48
C TRP A 159 -18.64 8.30 -16.23
N TYR A 160 -17.44 8.70 -16.65
CA TYR A 160 -17.26 9.95 -17.39
C TYR A 160 -17.96 9.93 -18.74
N ARG A 161 -17.83 8.84 -19.53
CA ARG A 161 -18.60 8.68 -20.77
C ARG A 161 -20.11 8.66 -20.53
N SER A 162 -20.56 8.08 -19.42
CA SER A 162 -21.99 8.08 -19.08
C SER A 162 -22.49 9.51 -18.82
N LYS A 163 -21.71 10.36 -18.15
CA LYS A 163 -22.05 11.78 -17.96
C LYS A 163 -22.14 12.53 -19.29
N GLU A 164 -21.18 12.32 -20.20
CA GLU A 164 -21.20 12.98 -21.51
C GLU A 164 -22.34 12.50 -22.40
N ARG A 165 -22.61 11.19 -22.40
CA ARG A 165 -23.67 10.58 -23.22
C ARG A 165 -25.06 10.88 -22.67
N GLY A 166 -25.21 11.08 -21.36
CA GLY A 166 -26.51 11.26 -20.71
C GLY A 166 -27.40 10.02 -20.88
N HIS A 167 -28.64 10.22 -21.31
CA HIS A 167 -29.62 9.16 -21.56
C HIS A 167 -29.57 8.59 -22.99
N ASN A 168 -28.60 9.02 -23.81
CA ASN A 168 -28.50 8.55 -25.19
C ASN A 168 -27.97 7.11 -25.25
N ASN A 169 -28.43 6.37 -26.26
CA ASN A 169 -27.93 5.04 -26.55
C ASN A 169 -26.49 5.08 -27.08
N VAL A 170 -25.76 3.98 -26.89
CA VAL A 170 -24.43 3.80 -27.51
C VAL A 170 -24.62 3.78 -29.04
N THR A 171 -23.79 4.53 -29.76
CA THR A 171 -23.93 4.62 -31.23
C THR A 171 -23.32 3.39 -31.91
N LYS A 172 -23.76 3.10 -33.14
CA LYS A 172 -23.16 2.06 -33.98
C LYS A 172 -21.65 2.31 -34.20
N GLU A 173 -21.27 3.57 -34.45
CA GLU A 173 -19.88 3.98 -34.61
C GLU A 173 -19.06 3.72 -33.34
N GLU A 174 -19.59 4.01 -32.14
CA GLU A 174 -18.92 3.68 -30.88
C GLU A 174 -18.69 2.17 -30.72
N LEU A 175 -19.67 1.34 -31.09
CA LEU A 175 -19.58 -0.12 -31.04
C LEU A 175 -18.56 -0.68 -32.03
N GLU A 176 -18.51 -0.14 -33.25
CA GLU A 176 -17.60 -0.62 -34.30
C GLU A 176 -16.16 -0.14 -34.03
N SER A 177 -15.97 1.13 -33.71
CA SER A 177 -14.64 1.72 -33.48
C SER A 177 -13.96 1.19 -32.21
N CYS A 178 -14.70 0.84 -31.15
CA CYS A 178 -14.09 0.31 -29.93
C CYS A 178 -13.42 -1.05 -30.15
N MET A 179 -13.93 -1.87 -31.08
CA MET A 179 -13.38 -3.19 -31.39
C MET A 179 -12.03 -3.12 -32.11
N ILE A 180 -11.69 -1.96 -32.67
CA ILE A 180 -10.44 -1.71 -33.40
C ILE A 180 -9.60 -0.60 -32.77
N ASN A 181 -9.81 -0.32 -31.48
CA ASN A 181 -9.04 0.65 -30.69
C ASN A 181 -9.09 2.10 -31.20
N GLN A 182 -10.20 2.53 -31.82
CA GLN A 182 -10.36 3.88 -32.37
C GLN A 182 -11.45 4.70 -31.65
N PRO A 183 -11.36 6.04 -31.64
CA PRO A 183 -12.48 6.90 -31.29
C PRO A 183 -13.64 6.74 -32.28
N PRO A 184 -14.89 7.04 -31.88
CA PRO A 184 -15.31 7.49 -30.55
C PRO A 184 -15.47 6.37 -29.51
N GLY A 185 -15.42 5.09 -29.92
CA GLY A 185 -15.60 3.93 -29.05
C GLY A 185 -14.53 3.80 -27.97
N CYS A 186 -13.28 4.12 -28.32
CA CYS A 186 -12.15 4.28 -27.40
C CYS A 186 -11.85 5.78 -27.21
N PRO A 187 -12.34 6.42 -26.13
CA PRO A 187 -12.09 7.83 -25.89
C PRO A 187 -10.63 8.08 -25.47
N ASP A 188 -10.07 9.22 -25.89
CA ASP A 188 -8.72 9.66 -25.49
C ASP A 188 -8.75 10.37 -24.12
N TYR A 189 -9.30 9.71 -23.12
CA TYR A 189 -9.34 10.23 -21.74
C TYR A 189 -8.00 10.04 -21.02
N ALA A 190 -7.82 10.81 -19.96
CA ALA A 190 -6.64 10.77 -19.12
C ALA A 190 -6.95 10.57 -17.63
N MET A 191 -6.02 9.90 -16.93
CA MET A 191 -5.90 9.96 -15.48
C MET A 191 -4.77 10.92 -15.13
N LEU A 192 -5.01 11.87 -14.22
CA LEU A 192 -3.94 12.68 -13.65
C LEU A 192 -3.29 11.91 -12.49
N SER A 193 -1.96 11.90 -12.48
CA SER A 193 -1.15 11.25 -11.44
C SER A 193 -0.04 12.18 -10.94
N PHE A 194 0.72 11.74 -9.94
CA PHE A 194 1.73 12.58 -9.29
C PHE A 194 3.14 12.00 -9.44
N MET A 195 4.13 12.87 -9.66
CA MET A 195 5.55 12.50 -9.60
C MET A 195 5.84 11.82 -8.24
N GLY A 196 6.62 10.73 -8.25
CA GLY A 196 6.87 9.90 -7.07
C GLY A 196 5.80 8.85 -6.76
N GLY A 197 4.63 8.90 -7.41
CA GLY A 197 3.54 7.94 -7.17
C GLY A 197 3.86 6.51 -7.63
N PHE A 198 3.26 5.50 -6.99
CA PHE A 198 3.34 4.10 -7.40
C PHE A 198 1.97 3.41 -7.30
N HIS A 199 1.42 3.03 -8.45
CA HIS A 199 0.05 2.50 -8.56
C HIS A 199 0.00 1.10 -9.19
N GLY A 200 1.15 0.48 -9.44
CA GLY A 200 1.26 -0.86 -10.00
C GLY A 200 2.15 -0.90 -11.24
N ARG A 201 2.19 -2.06 -11.91
CA ARG A 201 3.11 -2.32 -13.03
C ARG A 201 2.44 -2.85 -14.30
N THR A 202 1.13 -3.03 -14.30
CA THR A 202 0.36 -3.21 -15.56
C THR A 202 0.34 -1.88 -16.33
N MET A 203 0.17 -1.89 -17.65
CA MET A 203 0.44 -0.71 -18.48
C MET A 203 -0.34 0.56 -18.09
N GLY A 204 -1.62 0.46 -17.70
CA GLY A 204 -2.39 1.63 -17.25
C GLY A 204 -1.93 2.13 -15.88
N CYS A 205 -1.67 1.22 -14.95
CA CYS A 205 -1.05 1.55 -13.66
C CYS A 205 0.37 2.12 -13.80
N LEU A 206 1.13 1.67 -14.79
CA LEU A 206 2.50 2.11 -15.02
C LEU A 206 2.54 3.52 -15.62
N ALA A 207 1.54 3.88 -16.45
CA ALA A 207 1.37 5.24 -16.94
C ALA A 207 1.10 6.26 -15.82
N THR A 208 0.53 5.82 -14.69
CA THR A 208 0.31 6.65 -13.49
C THR A 208 1.39 6.50 -12.42
N THR A 209 2.33 5.56 -12.60
CA THR A 209 3.47 5.36 -11.70
C THR A 209 4.66 6.20 -12.15
N HIS A 210 5.32 6.88 -11.22
CA HIS A 210 6.48 7.76 -11.46
C HIS A 210 7.52 7.63 -10.34
N SER A 211 7.76 6.41 -9.88
CA SER A 211 8.60 6.16 -8.70
C SER A 211 10.11 6.05 -8.99
N LYS A 212 10.50 5.27 -10.00
CA LYS A 212 11.90 4.96 -10.36
C LYS A 212 12.01 4.68 -11.85
N ALA A 213 13.11 5.13 -12.49
CA ALA A 213 13.32 4.95 -13.92
C ALA A 213 13.28 3.47 -14.35
N ILE A 214 13.91 2.57 -13.58
CA ILE A 214 13.97 1.13 -13.86
C ILE A 214 12.59 0.44 -13.87
N HIS A 215 11.55 1.07 -13.29
CA HIS A 215 10.20 0.53 -13.37
C HIS A 215 9.52 0.86 -14.71
N LYS A 216 9.97 1.90 -15.43
CA LYS A 216 9.27 2.45 -16.61
C LYS A 216 10.04 2.36 -17.91
N LEU A 217 11.36 2.29 -17.85
CA LEU A 217 12.24 2.23 -19.02
C LEU A 217 11.78 1.09 -19.94
N ASP A 218 11.82 1.33 -21.25
CA ASP A 218 11.48 0.38 -22.33
C ASP A 218 10.00 -0.05 -22.42
N ILE A 219 9.10 0.52 -21.60
CA ILE A 219 7.66 0.20 -21.66
C ILE A 219 6.86 1.35 -22.31
N PRO A 220 6.03 1.09 -23.33
CA PRO A 220 5.11 2.09 -23.88
C PRO A 220 4.20 2.69 -22.80
N SER A 221 3.92 3.99 -22.91
CA SER A 221 3.13 4.73 -21.92
C SER A 221 2.06 5.60 -22.60
N LEU A 222 1.14 6.12 -21.79
CA LEU A 222 0.08 7.04 -22.19
C LEU A 222 0.52 8.48 -21.92
N ASP A 223 0.24 9.40 -22.86
CA ASP A 223 0.38 10.85 -22.64
C ASP A 223 -0.74 11.34 -21.71
N TRP A 224 -0.53 11.17 -20.41
CA TRP A 224 -1.42 11.58 -19.32
C TRP A 224 -0.72 12.63 -18.44
N PRO A 225 -1.46 13.55 -17.79
CA PRO A 225 -0.86 14.60 -16.98
C PRO A 225 -0.20 14.05 -15.72
N ILE A 226 0.99 14.60 -15.43
CA ILE A 226 1.80 14.26 -14.26
C ILE A 226 2.04 15.56 -13.47
N ALA A 227 1.40 15.68 -12.31
CA ALA A 227 1.57 16.82 -11.41
C ALA A 227 2.75 16.60 -10.45
N PRO A 228 3.39 17.65 -9.93
CA PRO A 228 4.32 17.52 -8.82
C PRO A 228 3.59 17.11 -7.52
N PHE A 229 4.19 16.22 -6.73
CA PHE A 229 3.78 16.00 -5.34
C PHE A 229 4.60 16.90 -4.41
N PRO A 230 4.02 17.50 -3.35
CA PRO A 230 4.74 18.42 -2.47
C PRO A 230 5.97 17.78 -1.82
N ARG A 231 7.11 18.47 -1.87
CA ARG A 231 8.34 18.04 -1.17
C ARG A 231 8.56 18.87 0.09
N LEU A 232 7.99 18.42 1.20
CA LEU A 232 8.12 19.13 2.49
C LEU A 232 9.59 19.22 2.96
N LYS A 233 9.94 20.39 3.50
CA LYS A 233 11.15 20.65 4.28
C LYS A 233 10.91 20.30 5.75
N TYR A 234 11.97 19.86 6.43
CA TYR A 234 11.95 19.39 7.82
C TYR A 234 13.09 20.04 8.62
N PRO A 235 12.94 20.30 9.93
CA PRO A 235 11.76 20.04 10.77
C PRO A 235 10.51 20.83 10.33
N LEU A 236 9.30 20.28 10.51
CA LEU A 236 8.09 20.87 9.92
C LEU A 236 7.78 22.24 10.53
N GLU A 237 8.09 22.41 11.80
CA GLU A 237 7.86 23.60 12.62
C GLU A 237 8.68 24.80 12.12
N ASP A 238 9.85 24.54 11.53
CA ASP A 238 10.78 25.56 11.04
C ASP A 238 10.43 26.05 9.62
N PHE A 239 9.67 25.26 8.86
CA PHE A 239 9.38 25.50 7.43
C PHE A 239 7.89 25.62 7.11
N VAL A 240 7.08 26.10 8.06
CA VAL A 240 5.62 26.19 7.92
C VAL A 240 5.21 26.97 6.66
N LYS A 241 5.83 28.13 6.41
CA LYS A 241 5.46 29.00 5.26
C LYS A 241 5.90 28.39 3.93
N GLU A 242 7.13 27.88 3.87
CA GLU A 242 7.71 27.25 2.68
C GLU A 242 6.92 26.01 2.28
N ASN A 243 6.51 25.20 3.26
CA ASN A 243 5.71 24.01 3.03
C ASN A 243 4.30 24.36 2.54
N GLN A 244 3.66 25.41 3.09
CA GLN A 244 2.37 25.91 2.59
C GLN A 244 2.47 26.43 1.15
N GLN A 245 3.55 27.16 0.82
CA GLN A 245 3.80 27.66 -0.54
C GLN A 245 4.04 26.51 -1.53
N GLU A 246 4.81 25.50 -1.15
CA GLU A 246 5.06 24.33 -1.99
C GLU A 246 3.77 23.53 -2.25
N GLU A 247 2.94 23.31 -1.22
CA GLU A 247 1.65 22.65 -1.39
C GLU A 247 0.70 23.46 -2.28
N ALA A 248 0.66 24.79 -2.12
CA ALA A 248 -0.16 25.67 -2.95
C ALA A 248 0.28 25.62 -4.43
N ARG A 249 1.59 25.72 -4.70
CA ARG A 249 2.14 25.60 -6.06
C ARG A 249 1.76 24.27 -6.72
N CYS A 250 1.89 23.16 -6.00
CA CYS A 250 1.47 21.85 -6.50
C CYS A 250 -0.02 21.80 -6.85
N LEU A 251 -0.89 22.40 -6.03
CA LEU A 251 -2.33 22.44 -6.29
C LEU A 251 -2.69 23.30 -7.51
N GLU A 252 -2.01 24.44 -7.70
CA GLU A 252 -2.16 25.29 -8.89
C GLU A 252 -1.77 24.52 -10.15
N GLU A 253 -0.63 23.82 -10.15
CA GLU A 253 -0.18 23.02 -11.29
C GLU A 253 -1.12 21.85 -11.62
N VAL A 254 -1.77 21.24 -10.63
CA VAL A 254 -2.82 20.24 -10.87
C VAL A 254 -3.97 20.86 -11.67
N GLU A 255 -4.45 22.04 -11.25
CA GLU A 255 -5.56 22.72 -11.91
C GLU A 255 -5.19 23.15 -13.34
N ASP A 256 -3.98 23.67 -13.53
CA ASP A 256 -3.44 24.02 -14.85
C ASP A 256 -3.33 22.82 -15.78
N LEU A 257 -2.87 21.67 -15.28
CA LEU A 257 -2.77 20.43 -16.06
C LEU A 257 -4.16 19.94 -16.50
N ILE A 258 -5.17 20.01 -15.65
CA ILE A 258 -6.55 19.63 -16.00
C ILE A 258 -7.06 20.51 -17.15
N VAL A 259 -6.87 21.83 -17.06
CA VAL A 259 -7.28 22.79 -18.11
C VAL A 259 -6.51 22.55 -19.40
N LYS A 260 -5.18 22.35 -19.31
CA LYS A 260 -4.30 22.09 -20.45
C LYS A 260 -4.70 20.82 -21.20
N TYR A 261 -4.96 19.73 -20.49
CA TYR A 261 -5.32 18.45 -21.10
C TYR A 261 -6.72 18.46 -21.70
N ARG A 262 -7.68 19.19 -21.08
CA ARG A 262 -8.99 19.45 -21.71
C ARG A 262 -8.85 20.19 -23.04
N LYS A 263 -7.99 21.22 -23.14
CA LYS A 263 -7.71 21.93 -24.41
C LYS A 263 -7.07 21.03 -25.47
N LYS A 264 -6.28 20.03 -25.06
CA LYS A 264 -5.72 18.99 -25.94
C LYS A 264 -6.73 17.93 -26.39
N LYS A 265 -8.01 18.06 -26.03
CA LYS A 265 -9.06 17.03 -26.20
C LYS A 265 -8.77 15.71 -25.47
N LYS A 266 -7.88 15.75 -24.47
CA LYS A 266 -7.54 14.62 -23.59
C LYS A 266 -8.14 14.83 -22.20
N ILE A 267 -9.44 14.63 -22.07
CA ILE A 267 -10.16 15.02 -20.84
C ILE A 267 -9.65 14.21 -19.65
N VAL A 268 -9.28 14.91 -18.56
CA VAL A 268 -8.91 14.27 -17.29
C VAL A 268 -10.18 13.75 -16.61
N ALA A 269 -10.41 12.45 -16.73
CA ALA A 269 -11.61 11.80 -16.18
C ALA A 269 -11.48 11.56 -14.66
N GLY A 270 -10.26 11.40 -14.16
CA GLY A 270 -9.98 11.20 -12.74
C GLY A 270 -8.57 11.59 -12.33
N ILE A 271 -8.38 11.73 -11.03
CA ILE A 271 -7.09 11.96 -10.36
C ILE A 271 -6.83 10.75 -9.46
N ILE A 272 -5.65 10.14 -9.56
CA ILE A 272 -5.19 9.10 -8.64
C ILE A 272 -4.09 9.63 -7.72
N ILE A 273 -4.17 9.32 -6.43
CA ILE A 273 -3.17 9.73 -5.44
C ILE A 273 -3.06 8.77 -4.25
N GLU A 274 -1.84 8.58 -3.73
CA GLU A 274 -1.56 7.92 -2.45
C GLU A 274 -1.67 8.94 -1.28
N PRO A 275 -2.28 8.59 -0.13
CA PRO A 275 -2.26 9.47 1.05
C PRO A 275 -0.85 9.75 1.61
N ILE A 276 0.07 8.79 1.44
CA ILE A 276 1.51 8.95 1.66
C ILE A 276 2.20 8.15 0.55
N GLN A 277 2.92 8.83 -0.35
CA GLN A 277 3.59 8.14 -1.46
C GLN A 277 4.66 7.20 -0.92
N SER A 278 4.59 5.92 -1.25
CA SER A 278 5.48 4.94 -0.67
C SER A 278 6.76 4.73 -1.48
N GLU A 279 6.66 4.09 -2.65
CA GLU A 279 7.86 3.65 -3.37
C GLU A 279 8.74 4.83 -3.82
N GLY A 280 8.12 5.99 -4.10
CA GLY A 280 8.79 7.23 -4.44
C GLY A 280 9.57 7.92 -3.31
N GLY A 281 9.53 7.39 -2.08
CA GLY A 281 10.38 7.89 -0.97
C GLY A 281 9.64 8.36 0.27
N ASP A 282 8.51 7.75 0.62
CA ASP A 282 7.71 8.11 1.81
C ASP A 282 7.42 9.63 1.84
N ASN A 283 6.84 10.16 0.76
CA ASN A 283 6.51 11.59 0.67
C ASN A 283 5.17 11.86 1.36
N HIS A 284 5.17 12.82 2.30
CA HIS A 284 3.99 13.27 3.04
C HIS A 284 3.54 14.63 2.51
N ALA A 285 2.24 14.90 2.66
CA ALA A 285 1.64 16.23 2.51
C ALA A 285 0.66 16.46 3.67
N SER A 286 0.29 17.70 3.91
CA SER A 286 -0.67 18.08 4.94
C SER A 286 -2.06 17.54 4.62
N ASP A 287 -2.89 17.33 5.65
CA ASP A 287 -4.29 16.98 5.43
C ASP A 287 -5.04 18.09 4.66
N ASP A 288 -4.55 19.34 4.70
CA ASP A 288 -5.12 20.48 3.99
C ASP A 288 -4.91 20.39 2.47
N PHE A 289 -3.72 19.99 2.05
CA PHE A 289 -3.41 19.69 0.66
C PHE A 289 -4.41 18.70 0.06
N PHE A 290 -4.66 17.57 0.74
CA PHE A 290 -5.60 16.56 0.25
C PHE A 290 -7.06 17.04 0.20
N ARG A 291 -7.49 17.87 1.17
CA ARG A 291 -8.85 18.47 1.13
C ARG A 291 -9.00 19.41 -0.05
N LYS A 292 -8.04 20.30 -0.28
CA LYS A 292 -8.03 21.22 -1.43
C LYS A 292 -7.95 20.47 -2.75
N LEU A 293 -7.11 19.44 -2.84
CA LEU A 293 -7.02 18.59 -4.04
C LEU A 293 -8.35 17.87 -4.33
N ARG A 294 -9.04 17.37 -3.29
CA ARG A 294 -10.36 16.78 -3.43
C ARG A 294 -11.37 17.78 -3.98
N ASP A 295 -11.27 19.04 -3.56
CA ASP A 295 -12.14 20.12 -4.02
C ASP A 295 -11.85 20.52 -5.47
N ILE A 296 -10.57 20.55 -5.89
CA ILE A 296 -10.16 20.72 -7.30
C ILE A 296 -10.76 19.61 -8.16
N ALA A 297 -10.63 18.35 -7.74
CA ALA A 297 -11.21 17.22 -8.47
C ALA A 297 -12.73 17.40 -8.67
N ARG A 298 -13.45 17.81 -7.63
CA ARG A 298 -14.89 18.08 -7.69
C ARG A 298 -15.21 19.25 -8.63
N LYS A 299 -14.49 20.37 -8.50
CA LYS A 299 -14.66 21.58 -9.32
C LYS A 299 -14.57 21.28 -10.81
N HIS A 300 -13.66 20.40 -11.21
CA HIS A 300 -13.45 20.05 -12.63
C HIS A 300 -14.23 18.84 -13.13
N GLY A 301 -15.02 18.20 -12.27
CA GLY A 301 -15.78 16.99 -12.62
C GLY A 301 -14.91 15.73 -12.77
N CYS A 302 -13.72 15.71 -12.18
CA CYS A 302 -12.83 14.55 -12.14
C CYS A 302 -13.24 13.61 -10.99
N ALA A 303 -13.18 12.30 -11.24
CA ALA A 303 -13.21 11.33 -10.15
C ALA A 303 -11.97 11.48 -9.27
N PHE A 304 -12.09 11.19 -7.98
CA PHE A 304 -10.98 11.26 -7.03
C PHE A 304 -10.71 9.86 -6.48
N LEU A 305 -9.67 9.22 -7.01
CA LEU A 305 -9.25 7.87 -6.67
C LEU A 305 -8.11 7.95 -5.64
N VAL A 306 -8.35 7.43 -4.45
CA VAL A 306 -7.35 7.33 -3.39
C VAL A 306 -6.81 5.91 -3.37
N ASP A 307 -5.51 5.76 -3.59
CA ASP A 307 -4.82 4.47 -3.57
C ASP A 307 -4.36 4.14 -2.14
N GLU A 308 -5.05 3.19 -1.51
CA GLU A 308 -4.73 2.65 -0.18
C GLU A 308 -4.32 1.17 -0.23
N VAL A 309 -3.62 0.73 -1.29
CA VAL A 309 -3.31 -0.70 -1.54
C VAL A 309 -2.53 -1.39 -0.41
N LYS A 310 -1.74 -0.67 0.38
CA LYS A 310 -0.86 -1.29 1.39
C LYS A 310 -1.64 -1.83 2.60
N LYS A 311 -1.21 -2.99 3.12
CA LYS A 311 -1.73 -3.77 4.27
C LYS A 311 -3.04 -4.54 4.07
N MET A 312 -3.74 -4.40 2.94
CA MET A 312 -4.95 -5.19 2.67
C MET A 312 -4.59 -6.57 2.09
N MET A 313 -5.23 -7.64 2.57
CA MET A 313 -4.99 -9.02 2.08
C MET A 313 -5.75 -9.38 0.79
N THR A 314 -6.71 -8.55 0.40
CA THR A 314 -7.54 -8.73 -0.79
C THR A 314 -7.47 -7.47 -1.64
N GLY A 315 -7.53 -7.62 -2.96
CA GLY A 315 -7.66 -6.49 -3.86
C GLY A 315 -9.12 -6.07 -4.03
N GLY A 316 -9.33 -4.88 -4.57
CA GLY A 316 -10.63 -4.35 -4.91
C GLY A 316 -10.65 -2.84 -4.79
N PHE A 317 -11.81 -2.26 -5.05
CA PHE A 317 -12.04 -0.85 -4.81
C PHE A 317 -13.46 -0.63 -4.30
N PHE A 318 -13.58 0.30 -3.35
CA PHE A 318 -14.86 0.83 -2.93
C PHE A 318 -15.30 1.93 -3.88
N HIS A 319 -16.60 2.01 -4.15
CA HIS A 319 -17.12 3.05 -5.03
C HIS A 319 -18.53 3.50 -4.62
N LYS A 320 -18.95 4.62 -5.18
CA LYS A 320 -20.34 5.07 -5.13
C LYS A 320 -21.17 4.34 -6.20
N GLU A 321 -22.48 4.30 -6.02
CA GLU A 321 -23.40 3.70 -6.99
C GLU A 321 -23.23 4.28 -8.40
N GLU A 322 -22.94 5.58 -8.53
CA GLU A 322 -22.74 6.27 -9.81
C GLU A 322 -21.57 5.72 -10.65
N PHE A 323 -20.59 5.04 -10.03
CA PHE A 323 -19.48 4.40 -10.74
C PHE A 323 -19.79 2.95 -11.15
N ARG A 324 -20.95 2.42 -10.76
CA ARG A 324 -21.35 1.08 -11.16
C ARG A 324 -21.55 1.06 -12.68
N PRO A 325 -20.95 0.10 -13.39
CA PRO A 325 -21.24 -0.12 -14.80
C PRO A 325 -22.74 -0.24 -15.08
N ASN A 326 -23.22 0.43 -16.12
CA ASN A 326 -24.59 0.33 -16.58
C ASN A 326 -24.95 -1.02 -17.25
N ALA A 327 -23.95 -1.89 -17.46
CA ALA A 327 -24.11 -3.23 -18.01
C ALA A 327 -23.08 -4.19 -17.36
N PRO A 328 -23.41 -5.48 -17.22
CA PRO A 328 -22.48 -6.50 -16.74
C PRO A 328 -21.31 -6.70 -17.72
N TYR A 329 -20.32 -7.50 -17.31
CA TYR A 329 -19.14 -7.88 -18.11
C TYR A 329 -18.15 -6.76 -18.49
N ARG A 330 -18.40 -5.51 -18.11
CA ARG A 330 -17.49 -4.39 -18.36
C ARG A 330 -16.33 -4.30 -17.36
N ILE A 331 -16.66 -4.47 -16.08
CA ILE A 331 -15.70 -4.67 -14.98
C ILE A 331 -15.82 -6.12 -14.55
N PHE A 332 -14.95 -6.95 -15.11
CA PHE A 332 -15.00 -8.39 -14.95
C PHE A 332 -13.62 -9.00 -15.20
N ASN A 333 -13.35 -10.13 -14.56
CA ASN A 333 -12.30 -11.08 -14.94
C ASN A 333 -12.66 -12.44 -14.31
N THR A 334 -11.88 -13.48 -14.60
CA THR A 334 -12.18 -14.85 -14.19
C THR A 334 -12.47 -14.99 -12.70
N TRP A 335 -11.64 -14.38 -11.83
CA TRP A 335 -11.70 -14.67 -10.40
C TRP A 335 -12.25 -13.54 -9.52
N LEU A 336 -12.14 -12.27 -9.94
CA LEU A 336 -12.54 -11.10 -9.16
C LEU A 336 -12.11 -11.19 -7.68
N GLY A 337 -10.86 -11.61 -7.44
CA GLY A 337 -10.34 -11.90 -6.10
C GLY A 337 -10.33 -13.40 -5.78
N ASP A 338 -10.54 -13.73 -4.52
CA ASP A 338 -10.48 -15.10 -4.00
C ASP A 338 -11.23 -15.19 -2.65
N PRO A 339 -12.28 -16.03 -2.52
CA PRO A 339 -12.99 -16.23 -1.26
C PRO A 339 -12.10 -16.60 -0.08
N SER A 340 -11.00 -17.33 -0.30
CA SER A 340 -10.06 -17.71 0.75
C SER A 340 -9.40 -16.48 1.40
N LYS A 341 -9.15 -15.43 0.62
CA LYS A 341 -8.58 -14.18 1.11
C LYS A 341 -9.61 -13.38 1.90
N ASN A 342 -10.88 -13.40 1.48
CA ASN A 342 -11.96 -12.75 2.22
C ASN A 342 -12.25 -13.45 3.55
N LEU A 343 -12.16 -14.78 3.58
CA LEU A 343 -12.26 -15.58 4.80
C LEU A 343 -11.18 -15.17 5.82
N MET A 344 -9.92 -15.15 5.41
CA MET A 344 -8.83 -14.70 6.28
C MET A 344 -8.99 -13.22 6.67
N LEU A 345 -9.41 -12.35 5.75
CA LEU A 345 -9.57 -10.92 6.02
C LEU A 345 -10.65 -10.64 7.07
N ALA A 346 -11.76 -11.39 7.05
CA ALA A 346 -12.78 -11.27 8.09
C ALA A 346 -12.20 -11.56 9.48
N GLU A 347 -11.35 -12.58 9.62
CA GLU A 347 -10.69 -12.88 10.90
C GLU A 347 -9.64 -11.83 11.28
N VAL A 348 -8.85 -11.35 10.32
CA VAL A 348 -7.90 -10.26 10.55
C VAL A 348 -8.60 -9.00 11.07
N ILE A 349 -9.73 -8.61 10.47
CA ILE A 349 -10.51 -7.45 10.92
C ILE A 349 -11.07 -7.67 12.33
N LYS A 350 -11.51 -8.89 12.66
CA LYS A 350 -11.94 -9.24 14.02
C LYS A 350 -10.80 -9.08 15.03
N VAL A 351 -9.60 -9.57 14.71
CA VAL A 351 -8.40 -9.38 15.54
C VAL A 351 -8.09 -7.90 15.73
N ILE A 352 -8.02 -7.12 14.65
CA ILE A 352 -7.74 -5.67 14.70
C ILE A 352 -8.70 -4.94 15.63
N LYS A 353 -10.01 -5.24 15.53
CA LYS A 353 -11.06 -4.62 16.35
C LYS A 353 -10.99 -5.09 17.81
N ARG A 354 -10.85 -6.40 18.04
CA ARG A 354 -10.85 -7.01 19.38
C ARG A 354 -9.64 -6.58 20.20
N GLU A 355 -8.48 -6.40 19.57
CA GLU A 355 -7.21 -6.12 20.21
C GLU A 355 -6.78 -4.66 20.08
N ASP A 356 -7.68 -3.80 19.58
CA ASP A 356 -7.47 -2.36 19.44
C ASP A 356 -6.15 -1.99 18.71
N LEU A 357 -5.85 -2.73 17.63
CA LEU A 357 -4.56 -2.64 16.96
C LEU A 357 -4.34 -1.29 16.24
N LEU A 358 -5.40 -0.52 16.01
CA LEU A 358 -5.28 0.84 15.45
C LEU A 358 -4.68 1.80 16.49
N ASN A 359 -5.15 1.77 17.74
CA ASN A 359 -4.56 2.57 18.81
C ASN A 359 -3.15 2.10 19.15
N ASN A 360 -2.90 0.78 19.14
CA ASN A 360 -1.55 0.23 19.26
C ASN A 360 -0.61 0.77 18.17
N ALA A 361 -1.02 0.77 16.90
CA ALA A 361 -0.20 1.29 15.81
C ALA A 361 0.08 2.81 15.94
N ALA A 362 -0.83 3.58 16.52
CA ALA A 362 -0.60 4.99 16.83
C ALA A 362 0.40 5.14 18.00
N HIS A 363 0.26 4.34 19.05
CA HIS A 363 1.09 4.37 20.25
C HIS A 363 2.53 3.92 19.97
N ALA A 364 2.70 2.71 19.45
CA ALA A 364 4.00 2.16 19.08
C ALA A 364 4.68 2.98 17.96
N GLY A 365 3.87 3.55 17.06
CA GLY A 365 4.34 4.50 16.05
C GLY A 365 4.93 5.77 16.65
N LYS A 366 4.29 6.32 17.70
CA LYS A 366 4.83 7.48 18.43
C LYS A 366 6.14 7.15 19.14
N ALA A 367 6.24 5.99 19.78
CA ALA A 367 7.48 5.52 20.40
C ALA A 367 8.62 5.42 19.37
N LEU A 368 8.35 4.78 18.23
CA LEU A 368 9.30 4.67 17.11
C LEU A 368 9.73 6.05 16.59
N LEU A 369 8.77 6.93 16.27
CA LEU A 369 9.06 8.25 15.70
C LEU A 369 9.85 9.13 16.68
N THR A 370 9.52 9.09 17.98
CA THR A 370 10.26 9.83 19.02
C THR A 370 11.70 9.36 19.11
N GLY A 371 11.93 8.05 19.11
CA GLY A 371 13.29 7.49 19.10
C GLY A 371 14.07 7.81 17.83
N LEU A 372 13.42 7.83 16.67
CA LEU A 372 14.06 8.24 15.41
C LEU A 372 14.46 9.72 15.44
N LEU A 373 13.64 10.60 16.02
CA LEU A 373 13.97 12.02 16.19
C LEU A 373 15.18 12.21 17.13
N ASP A 374 15.27 11.43 18.21
CA ASP A 374 16.45 11.40 19.09
C ASP A 374 17.71 10.94 18.32
N LEU A 375 17.61 9.86 17.53
CA LEU A 375 18.72 9.38 16.71
C LEU A 375 19.13 10.41 15.64
N GLN A 376 18.18 11.14 15.06
CA GLN A 376 18.48 12.25 14.15
C GLN A 376 19.27 13.36 14.85
N ALA A 377 18.88 13.72 16.08
CA ALA A 377 19.59 14.73 16.86
C ALA A 377 21.02 14.30 17.21
N ARG A 378 21.24 13.02 17.53
CA ARG A 378 22.56 12.45 17.85
C ARG A 378 23.44 12.21 16.62
N TYR A 379 22.85 11.85 15.48
CA TYR A 379 23.55 11.47 14.25
C TYR A 379 23.07 12.26 13.01
N PRO A 380 23.11 13.61 13.03
CA PRO A 380 22.57 14.44 11.95
C PRO A 380 23.33 14.30 10.61
N HIS A 381 24.54 13.76 10.65
CA HIS A 381 25.35 13.46 9.46
C HIS A 381 24.92 12.16 8.75
N LEU A 382 24.12 11.30 9.40
CA LEU A 382 23.60 10.04 8.84
C LEU A 382 22.09 10.04 8.66
N ILE A 383 21.36 10.78 9.49
CA ILE A 383 19.90 10.75 9.54
C ILE A 383 19.38 12.17 9.35
N SER A 384 18.41 12.32 8.45
CA SER A 384 17.72 13.57 8.22
C SER A 384 16.26 13.32 7.84
N ARG A 385 15.41 14.36 7.96
CA ARG A 385 14.01 14.35 7.53
C ARG A 385 13.21 13.17 8.11
N VAL A 386 13.44 12.84 9.38
CA VAL A 386 12.61 11.88 10.12
C VAL A 386 11.15 12.31 10.04
N ARG A 387 10.28 11.38 9.64
CA ARG A 387 8.86 11.62 9.39
C ARG A 387 8.04 10.36 9.60
N GLY A 388 6.76 10.52 9.90
CA GLY A 388 5.84 9.38 9.96
C GLY A 388 4.45 9.70 10.50
N ARG A 389 3.53 8.75 10.30
CA ARG A 389 2.18 8.77 10.89
C ARG A 389 1.83 7.35 11.34
N GLY A 390 1.60 7.16 12.64
CA GLY A 390 1.58 5.82 13.24
C GLY A 390 2.91 5.10 13.00
N THR A 391 2.90 3.79 12.77
CA THR A 391 4.13 3.03 12.46
C THR A 391 4.65 3.23 11.03
N PHE A 392 3.96 4.01 10.20
CA PHE A 392 4.38 4.33 8.84
C PHE A 392 5.40 5.48 8.88
N CYS A 393 6.63 5.14 9.25
CA CYS A 393 7.73 6.07 9.45
C CYS A 393 8.84 5.90 8.39
N SER A 394 9.67 6.92 8.24
CA SER A 394 10.91 6.89 7.44
C SER A 394 11.89 7.99 7.84
N PHE A 395 13.12 7.89 7.32
CA PHE A 395 14.11 8.96 7.30
C PHE A 395 15.00 8.85 6.06
N ASP A 396 15.71 9.93 5.75
CA ASP A 396 16.67 9.99 4.64
C ASP A 396 18.11 9.84 5.16
N THR A 397 18.93 9.10 4.42
CA THR A 397 20.39 9.04 4.59
C THR A 397 21.07 9.99 3.60
N PRO A 398 22.39 10.26 3.72
CA PRO A 398 23.10 11.16 2.81
C PRO A 398 23.03 10.71 1.34
N ASN A 399 23.17 9.40 1.10
CA ASN A 399 23.14 8.78 -0.22
C ASN A 399 22.64 7.33 -0.14
N ASP A 400 22.46 6.72 -1.31
CA ASP A 400 22.01 5.35 -1.52
C ASP A 400 22.99 4.30 -0.99
N ALA A 401 24.30 4.51 -1.13
CA ALA A 401 25.33 3.62 -0.60
C ALA A 401 25.25 3.50 0.93
N THR A 402 25.07 4.63 1.62
CA THR A 402 24.85 4.68 3.07
C THR A 402 23.56 3.96 3.45
N ARG A 403 22.47 4.21 2.71
CA ARG A 403 21.18 3.52 2.89
C ARG A 403 21.36 2.01 2.80
N ASN A 404 21.99 1.54 1.73
CA ASN A 404 22.19 0.10 1.49
C ASN A 404 23.08 -0.52 2.58
N LYS A 405 24.17 0.13 2.97
CA LYS A 405 25.08 -0.34 4.02
C LYS A 405 24.37 -0.45 5.38
N LEU A 406 23.59 0.57 5.77
CA LEU A 406 22.80 0.53 7.01
C LEU A 406 21.76 -0.59 7.02
N ILE A 407 21.03 -0.80 5.92
CA ILE A 407 20.07 -1.91 5.80
C ILE A 407 20.78 -3.27 5.95
N THR A 408 21.93 -3.45 5.29
CA THR A 408 22.69 -4.71 5.37
C THR A 408 23.22 -4.96 6.78
N ILE A 409 23.77 -3.93 7.45
CA ILE A 409 24.24 -4.07 8.84
C ILE A 409 23.07 -4.37 9.78
N ALA A 410 21.95 -3.65 9.67
CA ALA A 410 20.77 -3.89 10.47
C ALA A 410 20.24 -5.32 10.31
N ARG A 411 20.22 -5.85 9.09
CA ARG A 411 19.81 -7.22 8.80
C ARG A 411 20.71 -8.25 9.48
N ASN A 412 22.04 -8.08 9.37
CA ASN A 412 23.01 -8.94 10.07
C ASN A 412 22.98 -8.78 11.60
N LYS A 413 22.38 -7.70 12.11
CA LYS A 413 22.09 -7.49 13.53
C LYS A 413 20.68 -7.91 13.94
N GLY A 414 19.93 -8.55 13.04
CA GLY A 414 18.62 -9.13 13.37
C GLY A 414 17.41 -8.24 13.09
N VAL A 415 17.52 -7.20 12.25
CA VAL A 415 16.39 -6.34 11.90
C VAL A 415 16.24 -6.19 10.38
N VAL A 416 15.07 -6.54 9.85
CA VAL A 416 14.75 -6.33 8.43
C VAL A 416 14.15 -4.94 8.24
N LEU A 417 14.82 -4.11 7.43
CA LEU A 417 14.38 -2.77 7.04
C LEU A 417 14.12 -2.69 5.53
N GLY A 418 13.22 -1.79 5.14
CA GLY A 418 12.94 -1.50 3.73
C GLY A 418 13.61 -0.22 3.26
N GLY A 419 14.02 -0.19 1.99
CA GLY A 419 14.40 1.05 1.29
C GLY A 419 13.26 1.62 0.45
N CYS A 420 13.20 2.94 0.28
CA CYS A 420 12.35 3.62 -0.69
C CYS A 420 13.05 4.86 -1.25
N GLY A 421 12.51 5.40 -2.36
CA GLY A 421 13.18 6.46 -3.12
C GLY A 421 14.63 6.08 -3.44
N ASP A 422 15.48 7.10 -3.52
CA ASP A 422 16.91 6.90 -3.79
C ASP A 422 17.68 6.53 -2.52
N ARG A 423 17.38 7.20 -1.40
CA ARG A 423 18.20 7.20 -0.18
C ARG A 423 17.42 7.15 1.14
N SER A 424 16.17 6.68 1.13
CA SER A 424 15.37 6.61 2.36
C SER A 424 15.30 5.19 2.92
N ILE A 425 15.26 5.10 4.25
CA ILE A 425 14.92 3.89 5.02
C ILE A 425 13.49 4.06 5.54
N ARG A 426 12.69 3.01 5.43
CA ARG A 426 11.26 3.02 5.79
C ARG A 426 10.88 1.87 6.70
N PHE A 427 9.84 2.13 7.49
CA PHE A 427 9.29 1.22 8.48
C PHE A 427 7.86 0.85 8.08
N ARG A 428 7.64 -0.46 7.92
CA ARG A 428 6.36 -1.08 7.64
C ARG A 428 6.18 -2.30 8.54
N PRO A 429 6.14 -2.13 9.86
CA PRO A 429 5.86 -3.26 10.75
C PRO A 429 4.40 -3.70 10.63
N THR A 430 4.15 -4.93 11.09
CA THR A 430 2.80 -5.48 11.22
C THR A 430 2.00 -4.71 12.29
N LEU A 431 0.68 -4.93 12.38
CA LEU A 431 -0.18 -4.21 13.32
C LEU A 431 -0.02 -4.69 14.77
N ILE A 432 0.59 -5.85 14.98
CA ILE A 432 0.91 -6.39 16.31
C ILE A 432 2.29 -5.93 16.82
N PHE A 433 3.00 -5.08 16.07
CA PHE A 433 4.20 -4.43 16.54
C PHE A 433 3.88 -3.49 17.70
N LYS A 434 4.70 -3.53 18.76
CA LYS A 434 4.46 -2.86 20.04
C LYS A 434 5.68 -2.03 20.46
N ASP A 435 5.52 -1.23 21.51
CA ASP A 435 6.57 -0.36 22.06
C ASP A 435 7.89 -1.08 22.34
N HIS A 436 7.85 -2.27 22.94
CA HIS A 436 9.08 -3.02 23.22
C HIS A 436 9.83 -3.42 21.94
N HIS A 437 9.13 -3.68 20.83
CA HIS A 437 9.75 -3.90 19.52
C HIS A 437 10.38 -2.62 18.98
N ALA A 438 9.75 -1.46 19.20
CA ALA A 438 10.31 -0.17 18.85
C ALA A 438 11.60 0.10 19.63
N HIS A 439 11.58 -0.11 20.95
CA HIS A 439 12.77 0.04 21.79
C HIS A 439 13.88 -0.94 21.41
N LEU A 440 13.54 -2.21 21.13
CA LEU A 440 14.49 -3.20 20.65
C LEU A 440 15.20 -2.75 19.37
N PHE A 441 14.42 -2.28 18.38
CA PHE A 441 14.99 -1.71 17.15
C PHE A 441 15.87 -0.50 17.45
N LEU A 442 15.37 0.48 18.21
CA LEU A 442 16.07 1.73 18.49
C LEU A 442 17.41 1.50 19.21
N ASN A 443 17.45 0.55 20.14
CA ASN A 443 18.68 0.17 20.85
C ASN A 443 19.70 -0.45 19.86
N ILE A 444 19.28 -1.46 19.09
CA ILE A 444 20.14 -2.09 18.08
C ILE A 444 20.64 -1.06 17.07
N PHE A 445 19.77 -0.17 16.59
CA PHE A 445 20.12 0.81 15.58
C PHE A 445 21.02 1.92 16.14
N SER A 446 20.84 2.33 17.40
CA SER A 446 21.76 3.25 18.09
C SER A 446 23.19 2.69 18.12
N ASP A 447 23.36 1.40 18.43
CA ASP A 447 24.67 0.75 18.44
C ASP A 447 25.28 0.66 17.04
N ILE A 448 24.45 0.44 16.01
CA ILE A 448 24.89 0.46 14.62
C ILE A 448 25.43 1.83 14.24
N LEU A 449 24.69 2.90 14.55
CA LEU A 449 25.08 4.27 14.22
C LEU A 449 26.35 4.70 14.97
N ALA A 450 26.48 4.34 16.25
CA ALA A 450 27.67 4.64 17.05
C ALA A 450 28.95 4.05 16.46
N ASN A 451 28.83 2.92 15.76
CA ASN A 451 29.94 2.21 15.13
C ASN A 451 30.01 2.43 13.60
N PHE A 452 29.16 3.30 13.05
CA PHE A 452 29.07 3.50 11.61
C PHE A 452 30.17 4.47 11.13
N LYS A 453 31.17 3.92 10.45
CA LYS A 453 32.22 4.68 9.76
C LYS A 453 31.82 5.06 8.34
#